data_AF-A0A2G5CG19-F1
#
_entry.id   AF-A0A2G5CG19-F1
#
_cell.length_a   1.000
_cell.length_b   1.000
_cell.length_c   1.000
_cell.angle_alpha   90.00
_cell.angle_beta   90.00
_cell.angle_gamma   90.00
#
_symmetry.space_group_name_H-M   'P 1'
#
loop_
_entity.id
_entity.type
_entity.pdbx_description
1 polymer ?
#
loop_
_entity_poly.entity_id
_entity_poly.type
_entity_poly.pdbx_seq_one_letter_code
_entity_poly.pdbx_strand_id
1 'polypeptide(L)'
;MATNGSSSPRAEDTENSLEKIKRQLSSSSGRNLLQGPLLKRSETLRKWNERWMILDPTTGKMEYKLRRTEAVVKGTIIFDANSNITISPVNFHGLPKYDGCCFYIGTPQKKEYYLCAETPGAARAWVSTLHATQLVLRAHKEAVNSLSGNGSAKLGTVAAVVAAANSMALESTKEIEAAMKISMRTALGMVTNRINEGPMDDLSIMKETLRVKDEELQQLARDLRARDSTIKEIAEKLTDTAEAAQAAASAAHAMDEQRRFACSEIDRLTNESKKQLESSMLKLRVSEEKVMVVSKERDEFLKQRDSALREAQLWRSELGKARERVVILEGAVVRAEERAKVAEADAEAKVKEAMGKELAAVKDKEELLVYVNVLQAKLKRFTL
;
A
#
# COMPACT_ATOMS: atom_id res chain seq x y z
N MET A 1 -21.74 36.16 8.59
CA MET A 1 -20.49 36.13 7.82
C MET A 1 -19.93 34.71 7.83
N ALA A 2 -19.33 34.31 6.72
CA ALA A 2 -19.16 32.93 6.26
C ALA A 2 -18.30 32.01 7.15
N THR A 3 -18.78 30.79 7.35
CA THR A 3 -18.01 29.63 7.82
C THR A 3 -17.32 28.98 6.62
N ASN A 4 -16.04 29.27 6.41
CA ASN A 4 -15.22 28.54 5.46
C ASN A 4 -14.85 27.17 6.05
N GLY A 5 -15.51 26.12 5.54
CA GLY A 5 -15.05 24.75 5.70
C GLY A 5 -13.81 24.55 4.84
N SER A 6 -12.65 24.47 5.47
CA SER A 6 -11.41 24.02 4.83
C SER A 6 -11.56 22.55 4.46
N SER A 7 -11.66 22.24 3.18
CA SER A 7 -11.49 20.89 2.64
C SER A 7 -10.13 20.34 3.10
N SER A 8 -10.15 19.14 3.68
CA SER A 8 -8.94 18.44 4.09
C SER A 8 -8.08 18.15 2.84
N PRO A 9 -6.75 18.42 2.85
CA PRO A 9 -5.85 18.14 1.72
C PRO A 9 -5.93 16.68 1.23
N ARG A 10 -6.24 15.75 2.14
CA ARG A 10 -6.43 14.32 1.80
C ARG A 10 -7.64 14.05 0.91
N ALA A 11 -8.69 14.85 0.98
CA ALA A 11 -9.90 14.66 0.18
C ALA A 11 -9.65 15.07 -1.29
N GLU A 12 -8.99 16.21 -1.50
CA GLU A 12 -8.60 16.68 -2.84
C GLU A 12 -7.61 15.73 -3.54
N ASP A 13 -6.67 15.13 -2.80
CA ASP A 13 -5.73 14.14 -3.33
C ASP A 13 -6.42 12.83 -3.74
N THR A 14 -7.41 12.37 -2.98
CA THR A 14 -8.21 11.19 -3.33
C THR A 14 -9.11 11.43 -4.54
N GLU A 15 -9.71 12.62 -4.63
CA GLU A 15 -10.58 13.01 -5.76
C GLU A 15 -9.77 13.18 -7.05
N ASN A 16 -8.60 13.81 -6.97
CA ASN A 16 -7.65 13.91 -8.09
C ASN A 16 -7.13 12.53 -8.56
N SER A 17 -6.92 11.59 -7.63
CA SER A 17 -6.49 10.22 -7.96
C SER A 17 -7.60 9.42 -8.62
N LEU A 18 -8.84 9.56 -8.14
CA LEU A 18 -10.03 9.00 -8.77
C LEU A 18 -10.24 9.55 -10.19
N GLU A 19 -10.06 10.86 -10.40
CA GLU A 19 -10.16 11.48 -11.72
C GLU A 19 -9.03 11.05 -12.66
N LYS A 20 -7.81 10.84 -12.17
CA LYS A 20 -6.72 10.25 -12.95
C LYS A 20 -7.02 8.82 -13.39
N ILE A 21 -7.56 7.99 -12.48
CA ILE A 21 -8.01 6.63 -12.80
C ILE A 21 -9.10 6.73 -13.87
N LYS A 22 -10.18 7.51 -13.65
CA LYS A 22 -11.27 7.70 -14.62
C LYS A 22 -10.77 8.17 -15.99
N ARG A 23 -9.86 9.13 -16.07
CA ARG A 23 -9.27 9.59 -17.35
C ARG A 23 -8.49 8.49 -18.06
N GLN A 24 -7.75 7.66 -17.33
CA GLN A 24 -7.10 6.49 -17.93
C GLN A 24 -8.13 5.46 -18.41
N LEU A 25 -9.24 5.25 -17.69
CA LEU A 25 -10.37 4.40 -18.11
C LEU A 25 -10.96 4.87 -19.43
N SER A 26 -11.16 6.18 -19.60
CA SER A 26 -11.76 6.75 -20.81
C SER A 26 -10.81 6.80 -22.01
N SER A 27 -9.49 6.76 -21.77
CA SER A 27 -8.49 6.93 -22.85
C SER A 27 -8.39 5.74 -23.81
N SER A 28 -8.84 4.55 -23.39
CA SER A 28 -8.80 3.31 -24.20
C SER A 28 -10.18 2.77 -24.59
N SER A 29 -11.26 3.30 -23.99
CA SER A 29 -12.64 2.95 -24.30
C SER A 29 -12.97 3.28 -25.76
N GLY A 30 -13.63 2.35 -26.45
CA GLY A 30 -14.07 2.51 -27.84
C GLY A 30 -13.06 2.10 -28.92
N ARG A 31 -11.81 1.75 -28.58
CA ARG A 31 -10.80 1.33 -29.58
C ARG A 31 -10.95 -0.12 -30.06
N ASN A 32 -11.27 -1.05 -29.16
CA ASN A 32 -11.38 -2.48 -29.48
C ASN A 32 -12.73 -3.04 -29.00
N LEU A 33 -13.79 -2.68 -29.71
CA LEU A 33 -15.14 -3.15 -29.39
C LEU A 33 -15.37 -4.54 -30.00
N LEU A 34 -15.86 -5.49 -29.19
CA LEU A 34 -16.37 -6.75 -29.72
C LEU A 34 -17.80 -6.53 -30.23
N GLN A 35 -18.04 -6.83 -31.50
CA GLN A 35 -19.35 -6.60 -32.12
C GLN A 35 -19.79 -7.78 -32.97
N GLY A 36 -21.08 -8.07 -32.96
CA GLY A 36 -21.63 -9.13 -33.78
C GLY A 36 -23.10 -9.43 -33.53
N PRO A 37 -23.72 -10.24 -34.40
CA PRO A 37 -25.08 -10.69 -34.21
C PRO A 37 -25.16 -11.73 -33.08
N LEU A 38 -26.14 -11.60 -32.20
CA LEU A 38 -26.54 -12.62 -31.25
C LEU A 38 -28.05 -12.74 -31.19
N LEU A 39 -28.54 -13.95 -31.00
CA LEU A 39 -29.93 -14.20 -30.64
C LEU A 39 -30.07 -13.96 -29.13
N LYS A 40 -30.84 -12.94 -28.75
CA LYS A 40 -31.19 -12.65 -27.37
C LYS A 40 -32.60 -13.12 -27.07
N ARG A 41 -32.75 -13.92 -26.02
CA ARG A 41 -34.07 -14.29 -25.52
C ARG A 41 -34.74 -13.09 -24.84
N SER A 42 -35.99 -12.84 -25.17
CA SER A 42 -36.81 -11.88 -24.44
C SER A 42 -37.13 -12.44 -23.05
N GLU A 43 -37.03 -11.61 -22.03
CA GLU A 43 -37.33 -11.99 -20.65
C GLU A 43 -38.81 -12.38 -20.46
N THR A 44 -39.73 -11.60 -21.03
CA THR A 44 -41.18 -11.80 -20.91
C THR A 44 -41.71 -12.87 -21.87
N LEU A 45 -41.47 -12.70 -23.17
CA LEU A 45 -42.06 -13.56 -24.22
C LEU A 45 -41.28 -14.85 -24.48
N ARG A 46 -40.13 -15.04 -23.82
CA ARG A 46 -39.20 -16.18 -24.04
C ARG A 46 -38.80 -16.43 -25.51
N LYS A 47 -39.01 -15.45 -26.40
CA LYS A 47 -38.74 -15.50 -27.84
C LYS A 47 -37.32 -15.07 -28.15
N TRP A 48 -36.67 -15.78 -29.07
CA TRP A 48 -35.37 -15.41 -29.62
C TRP A 48 -35.49 -14.25 -30.59
N ASN A 49 -34.64 -13.24 -30.39
CA ASN A 49 -34.60 -12.06 -31.21
C ASN A 49 -33.16 -11.76 -31.60
N GLU A 50 -32.89 -11.63 -32.89
CA GLU A 50 -31.59 -11.20 -33.35
C GLU A 50 -31.32 -9.75 -32.96
N ARG A 51 -30.13 -9.51 -32.42
CA ARG A 51 -29.66 -8.19 -32.02
C ARG A 51 -28.20 -8.04 -32.40
N TRP A 52 -27.83 -6.84 -32.83
CA TRP A 52 -26.44 -6.47 -32.99
C TRP A 52 -25.88 -6.06 -31.63
N MET A 53 -24.97 -6.86 -31.09
CA MET A 53 -24.36 -6.66 -29.79
C MET A 53 -23.06 -5.90 -29.93
N ILE A 54 -22.78 -5.03 -28.97
CA ILE A 54 -21.56 -4.21 -28.88
C ILE A 54 -21.07 -4.28 -27.44
N LEU A 55 -19.90 -4.88 -27.22
CA LEU A 55 -19.25 -4.94 -25.92
C LEU A 55 -17.99 -4.07 -25.94
N ASP A 56 -17.91 -3.15 -24.99
CA ASP A 56 -16.67 -2.49 -24.63
C ASP A 56 -15.98 -3.27 -23.51
N PRO A 57 -14.87 -3.99 -23.82
CA PRO A 57 -14.18 -4.84 -22.85
C PRO A 57 -13.45 -4.03 -21.76
N THR A 58 -13.27 -2.73 -21.96
CA THR A 58 -12.60 -1.85 -20.98
C THR A 58 -13.55 -1.32 -19.92
N THR A 59 -14.83 -1.14 -20.27
CA THR A 59 -15.83 -0.54 -19.37
C THR A 59 -16.87 -1.55 -18.88
N GLY A 60 -16.97 -2.73 -19.51
CA GLY A 60 -18.06 -3.68 -19.23
C GLY A 60 -19.41 -3.26 -19.83
N LYS A 61 -19.43 -2.20 -20.65
CA LYS A 61 -20.66 -1.74 -21.27
C LYS A 61 -21.03 -2.65 -22.44
N MET A 62 -22.10 -3.43 -22.27
CA MET A 62 -22.64 -4.29 -23.33
C MET A 62 -23.98 -3.74 -23.84
N GLU A 63 -23.99 -3.16 -25.03
CA GLU A 63 -25.16 -2.56 -25.66
C GLU A 63 -25.70 -3.41 -26.80
N TYR A 64 -26.97 -3.21 -27.15
CA TYR A 64 -27.57 -3.90 -28.28
C TYR A 64 -28.51 -3.04 -29.11
N LYS A 65 -28.53 -3.31 -30.42
CA LYS A 65 -29.32 -2.62 -31.44
C LYS A 65 -30.15 -3.64 -32.24
N LEU A 66 -31.12 -3.20 -33.05
CA LEU A 66 -31.82 -4.15 -33.93
C LEU A 66 -30.92 -4.55 -35.10
N ARG A 67 -30.16 -3.60 -35.67
CA ARG A 67 -29.27 -3.83 -36.81
C ARG A 67 -27.91 -3.14 -36.64
N ARG A 68 -26.90 -3.62 -37.35
CA ARG A 68 -25.53 -3.05 -37.36
C ARG A 68 -25.50 -1.55 -37.72
N THR A 69 -26.32 -1.14 -38.67
CA THR A 69 -26.35 0.22 -39.23
C THR A 69 -27.18 1.22 -38.40
N GLU A 70 -27.84 0.75 -37.35
CA GLU A 70 -28.74 1.59 -36.56
C GLU A 70 -27.94 2.48 -35.59
N ALA A 71 -28.28 3.77 -35.54
CA ALA A 71 -27.62 4.70 -34.61
C ALA A 71 -28.12 4.50 -33.16
N VAL A 72 -29.40 4.18 -33.01
CA VAL A 72 -30.10 4.11 -31.72
C VAL A 72 -29.77 2.82 -30.98
N VAL A 73 -29.30 2.94 -29.74
CA VAL A 73 -29.14 1.80 -28.81
C VAL A 73 -30.50 1.38 -28.29
N LYS A 74 -30.86 0.10 -28.44
CA LYS A 74 -32.15 -0.45 -27.99
C LYS A 74 -32.14 -0.81 -26.51
N GLY A 75 -30.98 -1.13 -25.95
CA GLY A 75 -30.81 -1.38 -24.52
C GLY A 75 -29.40 -1.84 -24.18
N THR A 76 -29.19 -2.09 -22.88
CA THR A 76 -27.88 -2.48 -22.32
C THR A 76 -28.05 -3.73 -21.45
N ILE A 77 -27.07 -4.62 -21.52
CA ILE A 77 -26.87 -5.74 -20.62
C ILE A 77 -25.85 -5.29 -19.58
N ILE A 78 -26.29 -5.26 -18.33
CA ILE A 78 -25.44 -4.87 -17.19
C ILE A 78 -24.93 -6.16 -16.55
N PHE A 79 -23.62 -6.24 -16.35
CA PHE A 79 -22.95 -7.28 -15.58
C PHE A 79 -21.78 -6.66 -14.81
N ASP A 80 -21.30 -7.38 -13.80
CA ASP A 80 -20.22 -6.95 -12.92
C ASP A 80 -19.19 -8.08 -12.70
N ALA A 81 -18.18 -7.79 -11.88
CA ALA A 81 -17.10 -8.71 -11.53
C ALA A 81 -17.57 -10.01 -10.83
N ASN A 82 -18.82 -10.06 -10.37
CA ASN A 82 -19.42 -11.18 -9.65
C ASN A 82 -20.53 -11.87 -10.45
N SER A 83 -20.79 -11.42 -11.68
CA SER A 83 -21.80 -12.02 -12.54
C SER A 83 -21.38 -13.44 -12.97
N ASN A 84 -22.32 -14.35 -13.11
CA ASN A 84 -22.09 -15.68 -13.64
C ASN A 84 -22.20 -15.65 -15.17
N ILE A 85 -21.10 -15.93 -15.86
CA ILE A 85 -21.04 -15.96 -17.32
C ILE A 85 -20.60 -17.36 -17.72
N THR A 86 -21.46 -18.12 -18.40
CA THR A 86 -21.19 -19.54 -18.67
C THR A 86 -21.80 -19.98 -20.00
N ILE A 87 -21.05 -20.80 -20.76
CA ILE A 87 -21.59 -21.54 -21.90
C ILE A 87 -22.55 -22.59 -21.37
N SER A 88 -23.77 -22.60 -21.89
CA SER A 88 -24.77 -23.54 -21.41
C SER A 88 -24.42 -24.96 -21.89
N PRO A 89 -24.43 -25.96 -20.99
CA PRO A 89 -24.29 -27.36 -21.39
C PRO A 89 -25.53 -27.87 -22.13
N VAL A 90 -26.63 -27.11 -22.10
CA VAL A 90 -27.89 -27.46 -22.75
C VAL A 90 -28.23 -26.46 -23.86
N ASN A 91 -28.74 -26.96 -24.97
CA ASN A 91 -29.27 -26.12 -26.03
C ASN A 91 -30.70 -25.66 -25.68
N PHE A 92 -30.79 -24.58 -24.90
CA PHE A 92 -32.09 -23.97 -24.58
C PHE A 92 -32.71 -23.16 -25.73
N HIS A 93 -32.04 -23.05 -26.89
CA HIS A 93 -32.69 -22.57 -28.12
C HIS A 93 -33.61 -23.65 -28.70
N GLY A 94 -33.22 -24.93 -28.58
CA GLY A 94 -34.03 -26.08 -28.96
C GLY A 94 -33.94 -26.52 -30.43
N LEU A 95 -33.19 -25.79 -31.28
CA LEU A 95 -32.89 -26.26 -32.64
C LEU A 95 -31.49 -26.90 -32.67
N PRO A 96 -31.32 -28.12 -33.22
CA PRO A 96 -30.04 -28.85 -33.20
C PRO A 96 -28.84 -28.05 -33.73
N LYS A 97 -29.07 -27.16 -34.71
CA LYS A 97 -28.02 -26.29 -35.26
C LYS A 97 -27.36 -25.35 -34.24
N TYR A 98 -27.97 -25.16 -33.07
CA TYR A 98 -27.45 -24.31 -32.00
C TYR A 98 -26.88 -25.10 -30.81
N ASP A 99 -26.60 -26.39 -30.98
CA ASP A 99 -25.90 -27.17 -29.97
C ASP A 99 -24.53 -26.54 -29.68
N GLY A 100 -24.23 -26.32 -28.40
CA GLY A 100 -23.01 -25.64 -27.94
C GLY A 100 -22.94 -24.14 -28.26
N CYS A 101 -24.01 -23.54 -28.80
CA CYS A 101 -24.03 -22.12 -29.18
C CYS A 101 -24.69 -21.20 -28.13
N CYS A 102 -25.33 -21.81 -27.13
CA CYS A 102 -26.08 -21.12 -26.08
C CYS A 102 -25.18 -20.74 -24.90
N PHE A 103 -25.34 -19.53 -24.37
CA PHE A 103 -24.66 -19.07 -23.15
C PHE A 103 -25.53 -18.07 -22.39
N TYR A 104 -25.23 -17.83 -21.13
CA TYR A 104 -26.01 -16.90 -20.33
C TYR A 104 -25.14 -16.03 -19.41
N ILE A 105 -25.73 -14.89 -19.03
CA ILE A 105 -25.15 -13.94 -18.08
C ILE A 105 -26.16 -13.78 -16.94
N GLY A 106 -25.82 -14.32 -15.77
CA GLY A 106 -26.55 -14.14 -14.52
C GLY A 106 -25.93 -13.02 -13.68
N THR A 107 -26.72 -12.04 -13.30
CA THR A 107 -26.26 -10.92 -12.45
C THR A 107 -26.54 -11.20 -10.98
N PRO A 108 -25.80 -10.58 -10.04
CA PRO A 108 -26.08 -10.70 -8.61
C PRO A 108 -27.48 -10.22 -8.21
N GLN A 109 -28.10 -9.36 -9.03
CA GLN A 109 -29.47 -8.88 -8.86
C GLN A 109 -30.53 -9.87 -9.40
N LYS A 110 -30.14 -11.13 -9.63
CA LYS A 110 -30.98 -12.24 -10.15
C LYS A 110 -31.59 -11.98 -11.52
N LYS A 111 -31.02 -11.06 -12.30
CA LYS A 111 -31.39 -10.89 -13.70
C LYS A 111 -30.55 -11.81 -14.57
N GLU A 112 -31.21 -12.58 -15.44
CA GLU A 112 -30.57 -13.56 -16.31
C GLU A 112 -30.79 -13.20 -17.79
N TYR A 113 -29.70 -13.15 -18.54
CA TYR A 113 -29.72 -12.92 -19.98
C TYR A 113 -29.33 -14.19 -20.70
N TYR A 114 -30.25 -14.73 -21.51
CA TYR A 114 -30.02 -15.91 -22.33
C TYR A 114 -29.68 -15.51 -23.76
N LEU A 115 -28.54 -15.99 -24.24
CA LEU A 115 -27.92 -15.60 -25.51
C LEU A 115 -27.56 -16.84 -26.31
N CYS A 116 -27.59 -16.72 -27.64
CA CYS A 116 -27.22 -17.79 -28.55
C CYS A 116 -26.46 -17.19 -29.74
N ALA A 117 -25.29 -17.75 -30.02
CA ALA A 117 -24.45 -17.39 -31.16
C ALA A 117 -24.76 -18.27 -32.37
N GLU A 118 -24.20 -17.91 -33.53
CA GLU A 118 -24.39 -18.69 -34.75
C GLU A 118 -23.60 -20.01 -34.74
N THR A 119 -22.44 -20.03 -34.05
CA THR A 119 -21.57 -21.21 -33.96
C THR A 119 -21.06 -21.41 -32.53
N PRO A 120 -20.64 -22.63 -32.17
CA PRO A 120 -20.03 -22.88 -30.85
C PRO A 120 -18.73 -22.10 -30.64
N GLY A 121 -17.97 -21.86 -31.71
CA GLY A 121 -16.77 -21.03 -31.70
C GLY A 121 -17.09 -19.58 -31.33
N ALA A 122 -18.09 -18.99 -32.00
CA ALA A 122 -18.56 -17.64 -31.67
C ALA A 122 -19.10 -17.53 -30.24
N ALA A 123 -19.82 -18.55 -29.74
CA ALA A 123 -20.27 -18.59 -28.35
C ALA A 123 -19.11 -18.56 -27.35
N ARG A 124 -18.06 -19.37 -27.60
CA ARG A 124 -16.82 -19.34 -26.81
C ARG A 124 -16.13 -17.99 -26.86
N ALA A 125 -16.02 -17.38 -28.04
CA ALA A 125 -15.40 -16.07 -28.23
C ALA A 125 -16.10 -14.97 -27.41
N TRP A 126 -17.44 -14.96 -27.43
CA TRP A 126 -18.24 -14.05 -26.59
C TRP A 126 -17.99 -14.27 -25.10
N VAL A 127 -18.05 -15.53 -24.62
CA VAL A 127 -17.86 -15.85 -23.20
C VAL A 127 -16.43 -15.52 -22.73
N SER A 128 -15.41 -15.85 -23.51
CA SER A 128 -14.00 -15.53 -23.20
C SER A 128 -13.78 -14.02 -23.08
N THR A 129 -14.33 -13.23 -24.01
CA THR A 129 -14.20 -11.76 -23.95
C THR A 129 -14.96 -11.18 -22.76
N LEU A 130 -16.15 -11.71 -22.45
CA LEU A 130 -16.92 -11.33 -21.27
C LEU A 130 -16.15 -11.64 -19.97
N HIS A 131 -15.51 -12.79 -19.85
CA HIS A 131 -14.66 -13.11 -18.70
C HIS A 131 -13.44 -12.19 -18.59
N ALA A 132 -12.77 -11.90 -19.69
CA ALA A 132 -11.67 -10.93 -19.70
C ALA A 132 -12.15 -9.54 -19.23
N THR A 133 -13.36 -9.14 -19.64
CA THR A 133 -14.02 -7.93 -19.18
C THR A 133 -14.33 -7.97 -17.67
N GLN A 134 -14.75 -9.11 -17.12
CA GLN A 134 -14.94 -9.25 -15.67
C GLN A 134 -13.64 -9.08 -14.87
N LEU A 135 -12.50 -9.52 -15.41
CA LEU A 135 -11.19 -9.28 -14.79
C LEU A 135 -10.86 -7.79 -14.76
N VAL A 136 -11.18 -7.05 -15.84
CA VAL A 136 -11.03 -5.58 -15.88
C VAL A 136 -11.87 -4.93 -14.79
N LEU A 137 -13.16 -5.29 -14.70
CA LEU A 137 -14.07 -4.77 -13.67
C LEU A 137 -13.59 -5.09 -12.24
N ARG A 138 -13.01 -6.28 -12.03
CA ARG A 138 -12.43 -6.69 -10.75
C ARG A 138 -11.20 -5.87 -10.39
N ALA A 139 -10.24 -5.74 -11.32
CA ALA A 139 -9.03 -4.95 -11.13
C ALA A 139 -9.37 -3.48 -10.83
N HIS A 140 -10.39 -2.91 -11.48
CA HIS A 140 -10.88 -1.57 -11.18
C HIS A 140 -11.46 -1.45 -9.76
N LYS A 141 -12.32 -2.40 -9.37
CA LYS A 141 -12.90 -2.41 -8.02
C LYS A 141 -11.81 -2.50 -6.94
N GLU A 142 -10.80 -3.34 -7.14
CA GLU A 142 -9.66 -3.50 -6.23
C GLU A 142 -8.79 -2.24 -6.16
N ALA A 143 -8.53 -1.59 -7.30
CA ALA A 143 -7.79 -0.34 -7.35
C ALA A 143 -8.51 0.78 -6.61
N VAL A 144 -9.83 0.93 -6.80
CA VAL A 144 -10.65 1.93 -6.10
C VAL A 144 -10.70 1.67 -4.59
N ASN A 145 -10.90 0.42 -4.17
CA ASN A 145 -10.93 0.05 -2.75
C ASN A 145 -9.57 0.24 -2.05
N SER A 146 -8.48 0.31 -2.82
CA SER A 146 -7.10 0.39 -2.31
C SER A 146 -6.49 1.80 -2.30
N LEU A 147 -7.28 2.85 -2.57
CA LEU A 147 -6.80 4.25 -2.69
C LEU A 147 -6.10 4.83 -1.43
N SER A 148 -6.01 4.06 -0.32
CA SER A 148 -5.29 4.40 0.91
C SER A 148 -3.81 3.93 0.94
N GLY A 149 -3.31 3.17 -0.06
CA GLY A 149 -1.90 2.74 -0.08
C GLY A 149 -1.41 2.05 -1.37
N ASN A 150 -0.13 2.29 -1.73
CA ASN A 150 0.60 1.75 -2.91
C ASN A 150 -0.11 1.87 -4.27
N GLY A 151 -0.47 3.09 -4.67
CA GLY A 151 -1.20 3.37 -5.92
C GLY A 151 -0.47 3.03 -7.23
N SER A 152 0.86 3.06 -7.28
CA SER A 152 1.62 2.88 -8.54
C SER A 152 1.66 1.45 -9.06
N ALA A 153 1.84 0.44 -8.18
CA ALA A 153 1.94 -0.96 -8.61
C ALA A 153 0.59 -1.52 -9.09
N LYS A 154 -0.52 -1.06 -8.49
CA LYS A 154 -1.88 -1.53 -8.81
C LYS A 154 -2.44 -0.91 -10.09
N LEU A 155 -2.00 0.30 -10.46
CA LEU A 155 -2.31 0.91 -11.76
C LEU A 155 -1.72 0.08 -12.92
N GLY A 156 -0.52 -0.48 -12.73
CA GLY A 156 0.12 -1.38 -13.69
C GLY A 156 -0.68 -2.67 -13.91
N THR A 157 -1.25 -3.25 -12.85
CA THR A 157 -2.15 -4.41 -12.95
C THR A 157 -3.40 -4.09 -13.76
N VAL A 158 -4.02 -2.93 -13.53
CA VAL A 158 -5.20 -2.48 -14.29
C VAL A 158 -4.85 -2.34 -15.79
N ALA A 159 -3.74 -1.69 -16.12
CA ALA A 159 -3.32 -1.51 -17.50
C ALA A 159 -3.07 -2.85 -18.22
N ALA A 160 -2.42 -3.81 -17.55
CA ALA A 160 -2.16 -5.14 -18.11
C ALA A 160 -3.46 -5.92 -18.39
N VAL A 161 -4.42 -5.89 -17.46
CA VAL A 161 -5.71 -6.59 -17.62
C VAL A 161 -6.56 -5.95 -18.72
N VAL A 162 -6.54 -4.61 -18.84
CA VAL A 162 -7.20 -3.89 -19.94
C VAL A 162 -6.57 -4.23 -21.29
N ALA A 163 -5.24 -4.30 -21.38
CA ALA A 163 -4.55 -4.71 -22.60
C ALA A 163 -4.91 -6.14 -23.00
N ALA A 164 -4.95 -7.08 -22.04
CA ALA A 164 -5.36 -8.46 -22.27
C ALA A 164 -6.81 -8.58 -22.76
N ALA A 165 -7.74 -7.83 -22.14
CA ALA A 165 -9.15 -7.82 -22.56
C ALA A 165 -9.34 -7.26 -23.98
N ASN A 166 -8.58 -6.21 -24.34
CA ASN A 166 -8.56 -5.67 -25.69
C ASN A 166 -8.00 -6.67 -26.72
N SER A 167 -6.92 -7.39 -26.38
CA SER A 167 -6.35 -8.44 -27.23
C SER A 167 -7.34 -9.59 -27.44
N MET A 168 -8.01 -10.03 -26.37
CA MET A 168 -9.03 -11.07 -26.42
C MET A 168 -10.23 -10.67 -27.29
N ALA A 169 -10.67 -9.41 -27.20
CA ALA A 169 -11.73 -8.89 -28.06
C ALA A 169 -11.32 -8.90 -29.54
N LEU A 170 -10.10 -8.49 -29.86
CA LEU A 170 -9.58 -8.48 -31.23
C LEU A 170 -9.50 -9.90 -31.83
N GLU A 171 -9.05 -10.87 -31.05
CA GLU A 171 -9.01 -12.28 -31.46
C GLU A 171 -10.43 -12.84 -31.64
N SER A 172 -11.31 -12.58 -30.68
CA SER A 172 -12.71 -13.01 -30.71
C SER A 172 -13.50 -12.43 -31.89
N THR A 173 -13.18 -11.22 -32.34
CA THR A 173 -13.79 -10.63 -33.55
C THR A 173 -13.56 -11.51 -34.78
N LYS A 174 -12.39 -12.14 -34.95
CA LYS A 174 -12.11 -13.02 -36.09
C LYS A 174 -13.04 -14.24 -36.10
N GLU A 175 -13.29 -14.81 -34.94
CA GLU A 175 -14.18 -15.97 -34.77
C GLU A 175 -15.65 -15.61 -35.05
N ILE A 176 -16.09 -14.42 -34.60
CA ILE A 176 -17.44 -13.91 -34.88
C ILE A 176 -17.61 -13.62 -36.37
N GLU A 177 -16.62 -13.02 -37.03
CA GLU A 177 -16.66 -12.75 -38.47
C GLU A 177 -16.67 -14.05 -39.29
N ALA A 178 -15.92 -15.07 -38.88
CA ALA A 178 -15.94 -16.39 -39.50
C ALA A 178 -17.33 -17.05 -39.38
N ALA A 179 -17.95 -16.98 -38.20
CA ALA A 179 -19.31 -17.48 -37.97
C ALA A 179 -20.34 -16.75 -38.85
N MET A 180 -20.21 -15.43 -39.01
CA MET A 180 -21.10 -14.62 -39.84
C MET A 180 -21.03 -15.04 -41.33
N LYS A 181 -19.83 -15.36 -41.84
CA LYS A 181 -19.65 -15.85 -43.23
C LYS A 181 -20.34 -17.20 -43.47
N ILE A 182 -20.37 -18.08 -42.48
CA ILE A 182 -21.05 -19.39 -42.57
C ILE A 182 -22.56 -19.21 -42.71
N SER A 183 -23.14 -18.30 -41.91
CA SER A 183 -24.57 -17.98 -41.98
C SER A 183 -24.96 -17.44 -43.37
N MET A 184 -24.14 -16.52 -43.92
CA MET A 184 -24.36 -15.96 -45.27
C MET A 184 -24.34 -17.02 -46.37
N ARG A 185 -23.40 -17.97 -46.32
CA ARG A 185 -23.30 -19.06 -47.31
C ARG A 185 -24.52 -19.98 -47.29
N THR A 186 -25.05 -20.26 -46.09
CA THR A 186 -26.21 -21.15 -45.91
C THR A 186 -27.50 -20.54 -46.49
N ALA A 187 -27.64 -19.22 -46.48
CA ALA A 187 -28.80 -18.53 -47.06
C ALA A 187 -28.86 -18.54 -48.61
N LEU A 188 -27.74 -18.81 -49.29
CA LEU A 188 -27.62 -18.69 -50.75
C LEU A 188 -27.79 -20.03 -51.53
N GLY A 189 -27.77 -21.19 -50.86
CA GLY A 189 -27.62 -22.51 -51.50
C GLY A 189 -28.89 -23.26 -51.96
N MET A 190 -30.09 -22.67 -51.93
CA MET A 190 -31.36 -23.43 -52.04
C MET A 190 -32.11 -23.37 -53.40
N VAL A 191 -31.52 -22.90 -54.52
CA VAL A 191 -32.33 -22.44 -55.69
C VAL A 191 -32.36 -23.31 -56.96
N THR A 192 -31.56 -24.37 -57.16
CA THR A 192 -31.51 -25.00 -58.51
C THR A 192 -31.56 -26.53 -58.54
N ASN A 193 -32.66 -27.13 -59.04
CA ASN A 193 -32.67 -28.21 -60.06
C ASN A 193 -34.06 -28.85 -60.30
N ARG A 194 -34.58 -28.79 -61.55
CA ARG A 194 -35.50 -29.79 -62.18
C ARG A 194 -35.57 -29.63 -63.72
N ILE A 195 -35.31 -30.70 -64.48
CA ILE A 195 -35.80 -31.01 -65.87
C ILE A 195 -35.69 -32.56 -66.00
N ASN A 196 -36.71 -33.43 -66.16
CA ASN A 196 -37.77 -33.72 -67.15
C ASN A 196 -37.29 -34.52 -68.40
N GLU A 197 -37.68 -35.81 -68.47
CA GLU A 197 -37.31 -36.85 -69.47
C GLU A 197 -38.36 -37.00 -70.60
N GLY A 198 -37.89 -37.34 -71.81
CA GLY A 198 -38.67 -37.89 -72.93
C GLY A 198 -37.83 -38.92 -73.69
N PRO A 199 -38.43 -39.88 -74.42
CA PRO A 199 -37.74 -41.08 -74.90
C PRO A 199 -36.84 -40.78 -76.10
N MET A 200 -35.56 -41.18 -76.00
CA MET A 200 -34.46 -40.79 -76.89
C MET A 200 -34.05 -41.97 -77.80
N ASP A 201 -33.77 -41.70 -79.08
CA ASP A 201 -33.36 -42.66 -80.13
C ASP A 201 -31.94 -43.25 -79.90
N ASP A 202 -31.65 -44.50 -80.26
CA ASP A 202 -30.41 -45.24 -79.88
C ASP A 202 -29.11 -44.56 -80.34
N LEU A 203 -29.10 -43.97 -81.54
CA LEU A 203 -27.96 -43.19 -82.02
C LEU A 203 -27.80 -41.88 -81.24
N SER A 204 -28.92 -41.31 -80.79
CA SER A 204 -28.94 -40.13 -79.92
C SER A 204 -28.47 -40.47 -78.50
N ILE A 205 -28.84 -41.65 -77.97
CA ILE A 205 -28.37 -42.17 -76.69
C ILE A 205 -26.84 -42.34 -76.71
N MET A 206 -26.26 -42.91 -77.78
CA MET A 206 -24.81 -43.11 -77.85
C MET A 206 -24.05 -41.78 -77.92
N LYS A 207 -24.53 -40.83 -78.74
CA LYS A 207 -23.93 -39.49 -78.83
C LYS A 207 -24.03 -38.73 -77.52
N GLU A 208 -25.18 -38.80 -76.87
CA GLU A 208 -25.40 -38.17 -75.57
C GLU A 208 -24.54 -38.83 -74.49
N THR A 209 -24.39 -40.15 -74.50
CA THR A 209 -23.50 -40.86 -73.57
C THR A 209 -22.04 -40.44 -73.73
N LEU A 210 -21.54 -40.34 -74.98
CA LEU A 210 -20.19 -39.87 -75.23
C LEU A 210 -20.00 -38.40 -74.83
N ARG A 211 -21.00 -37.55 -75.09
CA ARG A 211 -21.00 -36.14 -74.66
C ARG A 211 -20.94 -36.04 -73.14
N VAL A 212 -21.79 -36.79 -72.43
CA VAL A 212 -21.82 -36.84 -70.96
C VAL A 212 -20.49 -37.36 -70.41
N LYS A 213 -19.88 -38.37 -71.04
CA LYS A 213 -18.56 -38.88 -70.61
C LYS A 213 -17.43 -37.87 -70.82
N ASP A 214 -17.45 -37.11 -71.92
CA ASP A 214 -16.48 -36.03 -72.14
C ASP A 214 -16.67 -34.89 -71.11
N GLU A 215 -17.93 -34.53 -70.80
CA GLU A 215 -18.25 -33.56 -69.74
C GLU A 215 -17.82 -34.04 -68.35
N GLU A 216 -18.03 -35.33 -68.03
CA GLU A 216 -17.56 -35.96 -66.78
C GLU A 216 -16.03 -35.92 -66.68
N LEU A 217 -15.30 -36.20 -67.77
CA LEU A 217 -13.84 -36.12 -67.81
C LEU A 217 -13.34 -34.67 -67.64
N GLN A 218 -13.98 -33.71 -68.30
CA GLN A 218 -13.66 -32.30 -68.13
C GLN A 218 -13.97 -31.80 -66.70
N GLN A 219 -15.04 -32.29 -66.09
CA GLN A 219 -15.37 -32.01 -64.69
C GLN A 219 -14.33 -32.60 -63.75
N LEU A 220 -13.96 -33.87 -63.91
CA LEU A 220 -12.91 -34.53 -63.13
C LEU A 220 -11.56 -33.80 -63.25
N ALA A 221 -11.19 -33.35 -64.44
CA ALA A 221 -9.97 -32.59 -64.65
C ALA A 221 -9.99 -31.20 -63.98
N ARG A 222 -11.16 -30.57 -63.83
CA ARG A 222 -11.32 -29.34 -63.04
C ARG A 222 -11.23 -29.61 -61.55
N ASP A 223 -11.88 -30.67 -61.07
CA ASP A 223 -11.88 -31.06 -59.67
C ASP A 223 -10.47 -31.46 -59.18
N LEU A 224 -9.69 -32.17 -60.02
CA LEU A 224 -8.30 -32.49 -59.72
C LEU A 224 -7.45 -31.23 -59.55
N ARG A 225 -7.56 -30.26 -60.47
CA ARG A 225 -6.85 -28.98 -60.36
C ARG A 225 -7.25 -28.18 -59.10
N ALA A 226 -8.54 -28.20 -58.75
CA ALA A 226 -9.01 -27.56 -57.52
C ALA A 226 -8.43 -28.25 -56.26
N ARG A 227 -8.34 -29.59 -56.27
CA ARG A 227 -7.71 -30.36 -55.20
C ARG A 227 -6.22 -30.09 -55.11
N ASP A 228 -5.50 -30.02 -56.22
CA ASP A 228 -4.08 -29.68 -56.26
C ASP A 228 -3.82 -28.28 -55.69
N SER A 229 -4.66 -27.30 -56.04
CA SER A 229 -4.59 -25.95 -55.47
C SER A 229 -4.82 -25.98 -53.96
N THR A 230 -5.77 -26.79 -53.47
CA THR A 230 -6.05 -26.94 -52.04
C THR A 230 -4.89 -27.61 -51.31
N ILE A 231 -4.30 -28.66 -51.91
CA ILE A 231 -3.13 -29.36 -51.35
C ILE A 231 -1.96 -28.38 -51.21
N LYS A 232 -1.73 -27.54 -52.23
CA LYS A 232 -0.68 -26.52 -52.20
C LYS A 232 -0.90 -25.51 -51.06
N GLU A 233 -2.12 -25.00 -50.92
CA GLU A 233 -2.46 -24.07 -49.83
C GLU A 233 -2.28 -24.71 -48.44
N ILE A 234 -2.64 -25.99 -48.29
CA ILE A 234 -2.42 -26.72 -47.03
C ILE A 234 -0.92 -26.90 -46.77
N ALA A 235 -0.13 -27.24 -47.79
CA ALA A 235 1.32 -27.39 -47.66
C ALA A 235 1.99 -26.08 -47.21
N GLU A 236 1.62 -24.95 -47.81
CA GLU A 236 2.11 -23.62 -47.42
C GLU A 236 1.77 -23.31 -45.95
N LYS A 237 0.50 -23.53 -45.53
CA LYS A 237 0.10 -23.33 -44.13
C LYS A 237 0.83 -24.24 -43.14
N LEU A 238 1.14 -25.48 -43.53
CA LEU A 238 1.91 -26.39 -42.70
C LEU A 238 3.35 -25.92 -42.54
N THR A 239 3.96 -25.37 -43.61
CA THR A 239 5.28 -24.75 -43.54
C THR A 239 5.27 -23.53 -42.60
N ASP A 240 4.32 -22.60 -42.77
CA ASP A 240 4.19 -21.43 -41.88
C ASP A 240 4.03 -21.85 -40.41
N THR A 241 3.25 -22.90 -40.16
CA THR A 241 3.03 -23.45 -38.82
C THR A 241 4.31 -24.05 -38.24
N ALA A 242 5.09 -24.76 -39.06
CA ALA A 242 6.36 -25.33 -38.63
C ALA A 242 7.39 -24.25 -38.28
N GLU A 243 7.49 -23.20 -39.10
CA GLU A 243 8.37 -22.05 -38.83
C GLU A 243 7.96 -21.31 -37.56
N ALA A 244 6.66 -21.07 -37.37
CA ALA A 244 6.12 -20.46 -36.15
C ALA A 244 6.41 -21.32 -34.91
N ALA A 245 6.26 -22.64 -35.01
CA ALA A 245 6.58 -23.57 -33.92
C ALA A 245 8.08 -23.56 -33.57
N GLN A 246 8.96 -23.54 -34.58
CA GLN A 246 10.41 -23.45 -34.37
C GLN A 246 10.81 -22.11 -33.72
N ALA A 247 10.22 -21.01 -34.15
CA ALA A 247 10.44 -19.69 -33.55
C ALA A 247 9.97 -19.66 -32.09
N ALA A 248 8.79 -20.22 -31.80
CA ALA A 248 8.26 -20.33 -30.44
C ALA A 248 9.13 -21.20 -29.54
N ALA A 249 9.61 -22.35 -30.02
CA ALA A 249 10.52 -23.22 -29.29
C ALA A 249 11.86 -22.52 -28.98
N SER A 250 12.41 -21.81 -29.96
CA SER A 250 13.66 -21.05 -29.79
C SER A 250 13.50 -19.91 -28.77
N ALA A 251 12.38 -19.19 -28.82
CA ALA A 251 12.06 -18.15 -27.83
C ALA A 251 11.88 -18.73 -26.43
N ALA A 252 11.20 -19.88 -26.29
CA ALA A 252 11.01 -20.56 -25.02
C ALA A 252 12.35 -21.01 -24.40
N HIS A 253 13.27 -21.53 -25.22
CA HIS A 253 14.62 -21.88 -24.76
C HIS A 253 15.41 -20.66 -24.28
N ALA A 254 15.42 -19.57 -25.05
CA ALA A 254 16.10 -18.34 -24.64
C ALA A 254 15.52 -17.77 -23.33
N MET A 255 14.20 -17.81 -23.18
CA MET A 255 13.53 -17.40 -21.93
C MET A 255 13.91 -18.29 -20.75
N ASP A 256 14.01 -19.61 -20.93
CA ASP A 256 14.42 -20.53 -19.86
C ASP A 256 15.87 -20.30 -19.42
N GLU A 257 16.78 -19.99 -20.36
CA GLU A 257 18.16 -19.62 -20.02
C GLU A 257 18.23 -18.35 -19.18
N GLN A 258 17.50 -17.30 -19.59
CA GLN A 258 17.41 -16.06 -18.82
C GLN A 258 16.79 -16.29 -17.44
N ARG A 259 15.76 -17.14 -17.35
CA ARG A 259 15.15 -17.53 -16.08
C ARG A 259 16.15 -18.24 -15.17
N ARG A 260 16.94 -19.18 -15.70
CA ARG A 260 17.97 -19.89 -14.93
C ARG A 260 19.03 -18.92 -14.40
N PHE A 261 19.52 -18.01 -15.23
CA PHE A 261 20.49 -16.99 -14.82
C PHE A 261 19.92 -16.10 -13.70
N ALA A 262 18.69 -15.62 -13.87
CA ALA A 262 18.02 -14.80 -12.86
C ALA A 262 17.83 -15.56 -11.53
N CYS A 263 17.46 -16.84 -11.57
CA CYS A 263 17.37 -17.67 -10.36
C CYS A 263 18.71 -17.79 -9.64
N SER A 264 19.80 -18.07 -10.37
CA SER A 264 21.13 -18.15 -9.77
C SER A 264 21.58 -16.82 -9.14
N GLU A 265 21.24 -15.69 -9.76
CA GLU A 265 21.56 -14.38 -9.21
C GLU A 265 20.72 -14.05 -7.96
N ILE A 266 19.44 -14.46 -7.93
CA ILE A 266 18.59 -14.36 -6.73
C ILE A 266 19.19 -15.19 -5.58
N ASP A 267 19.61 -16.42 -5.84
CA ASP A 267 20.22 -17.28 -4.82
C ASP A 267 21.53 -16.66 -4.28
N ARG A 268 22.35 -16.10 -5.18
CA ARG A 268 23.58 -15.39 -4.80
C ARG A 268 23.29 -14.19 -3.90
N LEU A 269 22.36 -13.32 -4.30
CA LEU A 269 21.97 -12.14 -3.53
C LEU A 269 21.34 -12.50 -2.19
N THR A 270 20.52 -13.56 -2.16
CA THR A 270 19.89 -14.06 -0.93
C THR A 270 20.96 -14.53 0.07
N ASN A 271 21.95 -15.29 -0.41
CA ASN A 271 23.05 -15.76 0.43
C ASN A 271 23.92 -14.61 0.95
N GLU A 272 24.21 -13.61 0.12
CA GLU A 272 24.98 -12.43 0.54
C GLU A 272 24.20 -11.60 1.58
N SER A 273 22.92 -11.34 1.34
CA SER A 273 22.05 -10.65 2.28
C SER A 273 21.97 -11.37 3.62
N LYS A 274 21.91 -12.71 3.62
CA LYS A 274 21.90 -13.52 4.84
C LYS A 274 23.19 -13.36 5.63
N LYS A 275 24.36 -13.44 4.97
CA LYS A 275 25.67 -13.23 5.63
C LYS A 275 25.78 -11.83 6.23
N GLN A 276 25.31 -10.81 5.50
CA GLN A 276 25.31 -9.43 5.98
C GLN A 276 24.41 -9.24 7.20
N LEU A 277 23.24 -9.89 7.20
CA LEU A 277 22.33 -9.90 8.35
C LEU A 277 22.98 -10.56 9.57
N GLU A 278 23.59 -11.73 9.40
CA GLU A 278 24.30 -12.45 10.47
C GLU A 278 25.44 -11.61 11.07
N SER A 279 26.24 -10.95 10.22
CA SER A 279 27.30 -10.03 10.66
C SER A 279 26.75 -8.83 11.45
N SER A 280 25.63 -8.26 10.99
CA SER A 280 24.99 -7.11 11.64
C SER A 280 24.38 -7.49 12.98
N MET A 281 23.76 -8.67 13.08
CA MET A 281 23.26 -9.21 14.33
C MET A 281 24.38 -9.44 15.35
N LEU A 282 25.54 -9.95 14.92
CA LEU A 282 26.67 -10.14 15.82
C LEU A 282 27.19 -8.80 16.36
N LYS A 283 27.31 -7.78 15.49
CA LYS A 283 27.70 -6.42 15.90
C LYS A 283 26.69 -5.81 16.87
N LEU A 284 25.40 -6.04 16.65
CA LEU A 284 24.33 -5.56 17.54
C LEU A 284 24.48 -6.17 18.94
N ARG A 285 24.64 -7.51 19.04
CA ARG A 285 24.85 -8.18 20.33
C ARG A 285 26.06 -7.63 21.09
N VAL A 286 27.19 -7.45 20.40
CA VAL A 286 28.39 -6.85 21.01
C VAL A 286 28.13 -5.42 21.49
N SER A 287 27.33 -4.65 20.76
CA SER A 287 26.96 -3.29 21.19
C SER A 287 25.99 -3.29 22.37
N GLU A 288 25.04 -4.22 22.43
CA GLU A 288 24.11 -4.41 23.55
C GLU A 288 24.87 -4.77 24.84
N GLU A 289 25.87 -5.65 24.74
CA GLU A 289 26.76 -5.98 25.86
C GLU A 289 27.51 -4.75 26.37
N LYS A 290 28.06 -3.93 25.47
CA LYS A 290 28.73 -2.67 25.84
C LYS A 290 27.78 -1.69 26.54
N VAL A 291 26.55 -1.54 26.03
CA VAL A 291 25.53 -0.69 26.66
C VAL A 291 25.18 -1.19 28.06
N MET A 292 25.08 -2.51 28.25
CA MET A 292 24.83 -3.11 29.55
C MET A 292 25.96 -2.83 30.55
N VAL A 293 27.22 -2.90 30.13
CA VAL A 293 28.38 -2.55 30.96
C VAL A 293 28.33 -1.07 31.35
N VAL A 294 28.18 -0.16 30.38
CA VAL A 294 28.11 1.29 30.65
C VAL A 294 26.92 1.64 31.54
N SER A 295 25.79 0.97 31.39
CA SER A 295 24.63 1.17 32.28
C SER A 295 24.93 0.80 33.73
N LYS A 296 25.68 -0.28 33.97
CA LYS A 296 26.09 -0.68 35.33
C LYS A 296 27.06 0.34 35.94
N GLU A 297 28.06 0.77 35.17
CA GLU A 297 29.01 1.80 35.60
C GLU A 297 28.29 3.11 35.96
N ARG A 298 27.34 3.55 35.13
CA ARG A 298 26.51 4.73 35.41
C ARG A 298 25.79 4.60 36.76
N ASP A 299 25.19 3.45 37.04
CA ASP A 299 24.44 3.23 38.28
C ASP A 299 25.36 3.23 39.51
N GLU A 300 26.59 2.73 39.37
CA GLU A 300 27.62 2.81 40.41
C GLU A 300 28.07 4.26 40.65
N PHE A 301 28.32 5.03 39.58
CA PHE A 301 28.65 6.45 39.71
C PHE A 301 27.52 7.27 40.34
N LEU A 302 26.25 6.95 40.03
CA LEU A 302 25.10 7.59 40.69
C LEU A 302 25.09 7.31 42.19
N LYS A 303 25.33 6.06 42.62
CA LYS A 303 25.44 5.70 44.05
C LYS A 303 26.58 6.42 44.74
N GLN A 304 27.74 6.54 44.08
CA GLN A 304 28.89 7.28 44.61
C GLN A 304 28.56 8.77 44.77
N ARG A 305 28.00 9.40 43.74
CA ARG A 305 27.55 10.81 43.76
C ARG A 305 26.58 11.07 44.91
N ASP A 306 25.56 10.21 45.07
CA ASP A 306 24.54 10.38 46.10
C ASP A 306 25.11 10.17 47.52
N SER A 307 26.13 9.32 47.66
CA SER A 307 26.82 9.12 48.94
C SER A 307 27.71 10.32 49.29
N ALA A 308 28.47 10.85 48.33
CA ALA A 308 29.25 12.07 48.51
C ALA A 308 28.36 13.28 48.84
N LEU A 309 27.18 13.38 48.21
CA LEU A 309 26.22 14.45 48.49
C LEU A 309 25.65 14.37 49.91
N ARG A 310 25.31 13.17 50.39
CA ARG A 310 24.87 12.95 51.79
C ARG A 310 25.98 13.32 52.78
N GLU A 311 27.21 12.93 52.49
CA GLU A 311 28.35 13.26 53.36
C GLU A 311 28.61 14.77 53.39
N ALA A 312 28.58 15.45 52.23
CA ALA A 312 28.73 16.89 52.17
C ALA A 312 27.62 17.63 52.94
N GLN A 313 26.38 17.14 52.89
CA GLN A 313 25.27 17.67 53.69
C GLN A 313 25.51 17.49 55.19
N LEU A 314 26.03 16.33 55.61
CA LEU A 314 26.39 16.07 57.00
C LEU A 314 27.46 17.05 57.48
N TRP A 315 28.56 17.21 56.73
CA TRP A 315 29.63 18.15 57.07
C TRP A 315 29.16 19.61 57.11
N ARG A 316 28.26 20.01 56.22
CA ARG A 316 27.63 21.34 56.27
C ARG A 316 26.83 21.55 57.56
N SER A 317 26.07 20.54 57.99
CA SER A 317 25.30 20.59 59.24
C SER A 317 26.23 20.70 60.46
N GLU A 318 27.27 19.85 60.52
CA GLU A 318 28.25 19.88 61.62
C GLU A 318 29.04 21.20 61.66
N LEU A 319 29.40 21.76 60.50
CA LEU A 319 30.02 23.08 60.41
C LEU A 319 29.08 24.18 60.94
N GLY A 320 27.79 24.11 60.63
CA GLY A 320 26.77 25.01 61.18
C GLY A 320 26.72 24.97 62.71
N LYS A 321 26.63 23.76 63.28
CA LYS A 321 26.65 23.55 64.75
C LYS A 321 27.94 24.05 65.38
N ALA A 322 29.09 23.82 64.75
CA ALA A 322 30.38 24.29 65.26
C ALA A 322 30.46 25.81 65.27
N ARG A 323 29.99 26.48 64.22
CA ARG A 323 29.92 27.95 64.14
C ARG A 323 29.00 28.52 65.22
N GLU A 324 27.83 27.92 65.45
CA GLU A 324 26.92 28.33 66.52
C GLU A 324 27.59 28.22 67.90
N ARG A 325 28.29 27.12 68.18
CA ARG A 325 29.05 26.96 69.44
C ARG A 325 30.13 28.02 69.61
N VAL A 326 30.85 28.38 68.54
CA VAL A 326 31.87 29.45 68.58
C VAL A 326 31.23 30.78 68.99
N VAL A 327 30.11 31.18 68.36
CA VAL A 327 29.40 32.42 68.70
C VAL A 327 28.95 32.43 70.17
N ILE A 328 28.44 31.30 70.68
CA ILE A 328 28.03 31.18 72.08
C ILE A 328 29.23 31.37 73.03
N LEU A 329 30.37 30.75 72.72
CA LEU A 329 31.60 30.84 73.51
C LEU A 329 32.19 32.24 73.46
N GLU A 330 32.26 32.87 72.29
CA GLU A 330 32.69 34.27 72.14
C GLU A 330 31.83 35.19 73.00
N GLY A 331 30.49 35.04 72.94
CA GLY A 331 29.59 35.79 73.81
C GLY A 331 29.80 35.53 75.30
N ALA A 332 30.19 34.31 75.70
CA ALA A 332 30.52 33.99 77.08
C ALA A 332 31.84 34.62 77.54
N VAL A 333 32.86 34.64 76.69
CA VAL A 333 34.16 35.30 76.94
C VAL A 333 33.95 36.80 77.12
N VAL A 334 33.23 37.47 76.22
CA VAL A 334 32.94 38.91 76.33
C VAL A 334 32.24 39.25 77.65
N ARG A 335 31.26 38.43 78.08
CA ARG A 335 30.60 38.61 79.38
C ARG A 335 31.56 38.39 80.56
N ALA A 336 32.48 37.44 80.46
CA ALA A 336 33.46 37.18 81.52
C ALA A 336 34.50 38.32 81.62
N GLU A 337 34.99 38.81 80.48
CA GLU A 337 35.88 39.97 80.41
C GLU A 337 35.23 41.22 80.99
N GLU A 338 33.96 41.48 80.66
CA GLU A 338 33.23 42.63 81.21
C GLU A 338 33.05 42.52 82.73
N ARG A 339 32.73 41.32 83.25
CA ARG A 339 32.67 41.07 84.70
C ARG A 339 34.03 41.29 85.38
N ALA A 340 35.12 40.88 84.74
CA ALA A 340 36.47 41.08 85.26
C ALA A 340 36.81 42.57 85.32
N LYS A 341 36.52 43.35 84.27
CA LYS A 341 36.72 44.81 84.27
C LYS A 341 35.90 45.52 85.35
N VAL A 342 34.65 45.13 85.55
CA VAL A 342 33.80 45.68 86.62
C VAL A 342 34.38 45.35 88.00
N ALA A 343 34.85 44.12 88.22
CA ALA A 343 35.47 43.72 89.48
C ALA A 343 36.80 44.45 89.73
N GLU A 344 37.62 44.66 88.68
CA GLU A 344 38.85 45.45 88.76
C GLU A 344 38.58 46.91 89.11
N ALA A 345 37.58 47.54 88.46
CA ALA A 345 37.16 48.90 88.76
C ALA A 345 36.63 49.05 90.20
N ASP A 346 35.85 48.08 90.70
CA ASP A 346 35.38 48.04 92.09
C ASP A 346 36.54 47.88 93.09
N ALA A 347 37.53 47.02 92.77
CA ALA A 347 38.73 46.87 93.58
C ALA A 347 39.58 48.15 93.61
N GLU A 348 39.80 48.80 92.46
CA GLU A 348 40.52 50.07 92.37
C GLU A 348 39.82 51.18 93.16
N ALA A 349 38.49 51.25 93.10
CA ALA A 349 37.69 52.19 93.87
C ALA A 349 37.87 51.97 95.38
N LYS A 350 37.82 50.71 95.86
CA LYS A 350 38.07 50.35 97.26
C LYS A 350 39.49 50.70 97.71
N VAL A 351 40.49 50.49 96.86
CA VAL A 351 41.89 50.89 97.15
C VAL A 351 42.01 52.40 97.26
N LYS A 352 41.42 53.18 96.34
CA LYS A 352 41.40 54.65 96.42
C LYS A 352 40.70 55.15 97.69
N GLU A 353 39.59 54.53 98.06
CA GLU A 353 38.87 54.84 99.30
C GLU A 353 39.75 54.54 100.54
N ALA A 354 40.40 53.38 100.57
CA ALA A 354 41.31 53.00 101.64
C ALA A 354 42.51 53.95 101.76
N MET A 355 43.13 54.33 100.63
CA MET A 355 44.22 55.30 100.58
C MET A 355 43.76 56.69 101.05
N GLY A 356 42.55 57.11 100.69
CA GLY A 356 41.95 58.35 101.20
C GLY A 356 41.74 58.32 102.71
N LYS A 357 41.25 57.20 103.26
CA LYS A 357 41.11 56.97 104.71
C LYS A 357 42.46 56.96 105.42
N GLU A 358 43.47 56.33 104.83
CA GLU A 358 44.84 56.31 105.37
C GLU A 358 45.45 57.72 105.40
N LEU A 359 45.33 58.49 104.30
CA LEU A 359 45.79 59.87 104.24
C LEU A 359 45.10 60.75 105.30
N ALA A 360 43.79 60.60 105.47
CA ALA A 360 43.04 61.29 106.51
C ALA A 360 43.55 60.91 107.92
N ALA A 361 43.75 59.61 108.19
CA ALA A 361 44.29 59.14 109.46
C ALA A 361 45.72 59.63 109.74
N VAL A 362 46.59 59.73 108.71
CA VAL A 362 47.93 60.31 108.83
C VAL A 362 47.84 61.80 109.17
N LYS A 363 46.97 62.54 108.49
CA LYS A 363 46.74 63.96 108.78
C LYS A 363 46.23 64.17 110.21
N ASP A 364 45.22 63.40 110.64
CA ASP A 364 44.70 63.44 112.01
C ASP A 364 45.81 63.13 113.03
N LYS A 365 46.68 62.15 112.74
CA LYS A 365 47.86 61.84 113.56
C LYS A 365 48.85 63.00 113.64
N GLU A 366 49.13 63.68 112.53
CA GLU A 366 50.00 64.87 112.50
C GLU A 366 49.41 66.02 113.32
N GLU A 367 48.11 66.29 113.17
CA GLU A 367 47.39 67.29 113.97
C GLU A 367 47.43 66.96 115.47
N LEU A 368 47.21 65.70 115.83
CA LEU A 368 47.35 65.21 117.21
C LEU A 368 48.79 65.33 117.72
N LEU A 369 49.80 65.04 116.89
CA LEU A 369 51.21 65.23 117.24
C LEU A 369 51.53 66.71 117.52
N VAL A 370 51.03 67.63 116.70
CA VAL A 370 51.15 69.08 116.94
C VAL A 370 50.50 69.43 118.27
N TYR A 371 49.29 68.92 118.53
CA TYR A 371 48.58 69.16 119.78
C TYR A 371 49.35 68.62 121.00
N VAL A 372 49.88 67.39 120.92
CA VAL A 372 50.73 66.79 121.97
C VAL A 372 52.00 67.63 122.18
N ASN A 373 52.66 68.09 121.12
CA ASN A 373 53.84 68.96 121.23
C ASN A 373 53.51 70.28 121.93
N VAL A 374 52.36 70.90 121.64
CA VAL A 374 51.87 72.10 122.35
C VAL A 374 51.62 71.81 123.82
N LEU A 375 51.01 70.67 124.16
CA LEU A 375 50.78 70.25 125.55
C LEU A 375 52.11 69.98 126.28
N GLN A 376 53.07 69.32 125.65
CA GLN A 376 54.41 69.11 126.21
C GLN A 376 55.15 70.45 126.44
N ALA A 377 55.02 71.40 125.52
CA ALA A 377 55.58 72.75 125.68
C ALA A 377 54.92 73.51 126.83
N LYS A 378 53.60 73.36 127.04
CA LYS A 378 52.91 73.90 128.22
C LYS A 378 53.38 73.22 129.51
N LEU A 379 53.58 71.91 129.52
CA LEU A 379 54.09 71.19 130.69
C LEU A 379 55.51 71.64 131.08
N LYS A 380 56.38 71.86 130.09
CA LYS A 380 57.73 72.42 130.30
C LYS A 380 57.73 73.86 130.84
N ARG A 381 56.65 74.63 130.64
CA ARG A 381 56.46 75.98 131.23
C ARG A 381 55.97 75.95 132.68
N PHE A 382 55.46 74.81 133.16
CA PHE A 382 55.04 74.61 134.56
C PHE A 382 56.15 74.01 135.44
N THR A 383 57.37 73.85 134.91
CA THR A 383 58.53 73.24 135.61
C THR A 383 59.67 74.23 135.90
N LEU A 384 59.35 75.52 136.09
CA LEU A 384 60.27 76.53 136.65
C LEU A 384 59.67 77.18 137.89
#